data_AF-A0A7X7LDG1-F1
#
_entry.id   AF-A0A7X7LDG1-F1
#
_cell.length_a   1.000
_cell.length_b   1.000
_cell.length_c   1.000
_cell.angle_alpha   90.00
_cell.angle_beta   90.00
_cell.angle_gamma   90.00
#
_symmetry.space_group_name_H-M   'P 1'
#
loop_
_entity.id
_entity.type
_entity.pdbx_description
1 polymer ?
#
loop_
_entity_poly.entity_id
_entity_poly.type
_entity_poly.pdbx_seq_one_letter_code
_entity_poly.pdbx_strand_id
1 'polypeptide(L)'
;ESDAAEGQGGNYYANFRALVDNFRANMPASNMHFVIGRLPAWQGGAQTNDPGSSFMLCRSNMVALAQNDELGAWIDSDTLSHGGDYTHFDAPSSQTQGWWFAETGLAVMRKLMVTGNGLMVTNGSLSPSPADGTDFGAAMLGSSVTAVFQLVNHGDLVNVTLTGTPLVASSGAGFSVIQPAGPVVAAGATSPFSVVFTPETEQEYSATLRIANNTYKNSQYVFGVSGTGVPEPFGGVAAGALALLMLSKRRDAEARRAA
;
A
#
# COMPACT_ATOMS: atom_id res chain seq x y z
N GLU A 1 3.03 -33.67 6.15
CA GLU A 1 2.42 -35.02 6.19
C GLU A 1 2.97 -35.86 7.34
N SER A 2 4.29 -36.02 7.51
CA SER A 2 4.88 -36.73 8.68
C SER A 2 4.37 -36.19 10.01
N ASP A 3 4.44 -34.88 10.23
CA ASP A 3 3.92 -34.24 11.46
C ASP A 3 2.44 -34.56 11.71
N ALA A 4 1.63 -34.66 10.66
CA ALA A 4 0.22 -35.01 10.80
C ALA A 4 0.02 -36.49 11.17
N ALA A 5 0.79 -37.39 10.54
CA ALA A 5 0.77 -38.82 10.81
C ALA A 5 1.27 -39.17 12.21
N GLU A 6 2.21 -38.37 12.75
CA GLU A 6 2.79 -38.55 14.09
C GLU A 6 1.98 -37.84 15.20
N GLY A 7 0.84 -37.23 14.87
CA GLY A 7 0.02 -36.51 15.86
C GLY A 7 0.58 -35.15 16.27
N GLN A 8 1.53 -34.60 15.51
CA GLN A 8 2.24 -33.34 15.77
C GLN A 8 1.71 -32.17 14.94
N GLY A 9 0.48 -32.24 14.42
CA GLY A 9 -0.04 -31.18 13.54
C GLY A 9 -0.09 -29.78 14.17
N GLY A 10 -0.16 -29.72 15.50
CA GLY A 10 -0.06 -28.47 16.27
C GLY A 10 1.32 -27.81 16.23
N ASN A 11 2.39 -28.57 15.99
CA ASN A 11 3.76 -28.04 15.93
C ASN A 11 4.11 -27.44 14.58
N TYR A 12 3.35 -27.79 13.52
CA TYR A 12 3.64 -27.41 12.15
C TYR A 12 3.83 -25.89 11.97
N TYR A 13 2.97 -25.09 12.61
CA TYR A 13 3.04 -23.63 12.54
C TYR A 13 4.40 -23.11 13.01
N ALA A 14 4.82 -23.51 14.21
CA ALA A 14 6.07 -23.06 14.82
C ALA A 14 7.29 -23.54 14.00
N ASN A 15 7.28 -24.81 13.58
CA ASN A 15 8.38 -25.41 12.81
C ASN A 15 8.56 -24.72 11.45
N PHE A 16 7.49 -24.52 10.70
CA PHE A 16 7.56 -23.88 9.39
C PHE A 16 7.96 -22.40 9.51
N ARG A 17 7.43 -21.69 10.53
CA ARG A 17 7.82 -20.30 10.76
C ARG A 17 9.32 -20.19 11.05
N ALA A 18 9.84 -21.03 11.94
CA ALA A 18 11.26 -21.09 12.23
C ALA A 18 12.10 -21.40 10.98
N LEU A 19 11.62 -22.28 10.09
CA LEU A 19 12.27 -22.56 8.82
C LEU A 19 12.32 -21.34 7.90
N VAL A 20 11.19 -20.63 7.72
CA VAL A 20 11.12 -19.40 6.91
C VAL A 20 12.03 -18.31 7.48
N ASP A 21 12.01 -18.13 8.80
CA ASP A 21 12.86 -17.15 9.49
C ASP A 21 14.35 -17.48 9.31
N ASN A 22 14.71 -18.76 9.42
CA ASN A 22 16.07 -19.22 9.13
C ASN A 22 16.48 -18.96 7.68
N PHE A 23 15.60 -19.21 6.70
CA PHE A 23 15.91 -18.89 5.30
C PHE A 23 16.12 -17.39 5.10
N ARG A 24 15.25 -16.54 5.66
CA ARG A 24 15.37 -15.08 5.56
C ARG A 24 16.64 -14.56 6.23
N ALA A 25 17.07 -15.17 7.34
CA ALA A 25 18.29 -14.79 8.04
C ALA A 25 19.58 -15.21 7.30
N ASN A 26 19.54 -16.31 6.55
CA ASN A 26 20.72 -16.90 5.93
C ASN A 26 20.82 -16.67 4.42
N MET A 27 19.74 -16.25 3.75
CA MET A 27 19.78 -15.85 2.35
C MET A 27 20.09 -14.37 2.19
N PRO A 28 20.87 -13.98 1.16
CA PRO A 28 21.15 -12.57 0.87
C PRO A 28 19.90 -11.75 0.49
N ALA A 29 18.78 -12.42 0.19
CA ALA A 29 17.48 -11.79 -0.06
C ALA A 29 16.57 -11.95 1.17
N SER A 30 16.52 -10.93 2.02
CA SER A 30 15.62 -10.88 3.19
C SER A 30 14.12 -10.94 2.82
N ASN A 31 13.79 -10.71 1.54
CA ASN A 31 12.43 -10.68 1.01
C ASN A 31 12.03 -12.02 0.36
N MET A 32 12.27 -13.14 1.04
CA MET A 32 11.81 -14.45 0.55
C MET A 32 10.28 -14.54 0.63
N HIS A 33 9.65 -14.53 -0.54
CA HIS A 33 8.24 -14.85 -0.72
C HIS A 33 8.03 -16.36 -0.75
N PHE A 34 6.88 -16.83 -0.28
CA PHE A 34 6.51 -18.24 -0.38
C PHE A 34 5.04 -18.43 -0.74
N VAL A 35 4.75 -19.53 -1.42
CA VAL A 35 3.39 -20.00 -1.68
C VAL A 35 3.26 -21.39 -1.08
N ILE A 36 2.24 -21.60 -0.26
CA ILE A 36 1.96 -22.90 0.34
C ILE A 36 0.66 -23.48 -0.23
N GLY A 37 0.70 -24.73 -0.71
CA GLY A 37 -0.52 -25.46 -1.07
C GLY A 37 -1.08 -26.13 0.17
N ARG A 38 -2.40 -26.05 0.39
CA ARG A 38 -3.04 -26.82 1.48
C ARG A 38 -2.81 -28.31 1.23
N LEU A 39 -2.42 -29.06 2.27
CA LEU A 39 -2.31 -30.53 2.17
C LEU A 39 -3.62 -31.09 1.62
N PRO A 40 -3.62 -31.95 0.60
CA PRO A 40 -4.86 -32.45 0.00
C PRO A 40 -5.63 -33.38 0.93
N ALA A 41 -6.95 -33.43 0.76
CA ALA A 41 -7.83 -34.36 1.43
C ALA A 41 -7.61 -35.72 0.78
N TRP A 42 -6.90 -36.61 1.47
CA TRP A 42 -6.66 -37.96 0.97
C TRP A 42 -8.01 -38.69 0.80
N GLN A 43 -8.37 -39.05 -0.43
CA GLN A 43 -9.64 -39.73 -0.73
C GLN A 43 -9.70 -41.20 -0.26
N GLY A 44 -8.72 -41.68 0.51
CA GLY A 44 -8.62 -43.07 0.97
C GLY A 44 -8.56 -43.27 2.49
N GLY A 45 -8.83 -42.26 3.32
CA GLY A 45 -8.68 -42.38 4.78
C GLY A 45 -9.58 -41.43 5.56
N ALA A 46 -10.20 -41.94 6.63
CA ALA A 46 -11.14 -41.19 7.47
C ALA A 46 -10.51 -39.96 8.18
N GLN A 47 -9.19 -39.86 8.27
CA GLN A 47 -8.50 -38.93 9.15
C GLN A 47 -8.24 -37.51 8.56
N THR A 48 -8.45 -37.27 7.26
CA THR A 48 -8.05 -35.99 6.64
C THR A 48 -9.04 -34.85 6.81
N ASN A 49 -10.30 -35.14 7.14
CA ASN A 49 -11.36 -34.13 7.28
C ASN A 49 -11.98 -34.10 8.68
N ASP A 50 -11.50 -34.91 9.62
CA ASP A 50 -11.94 -34.90 11.01
C ASP A 50 -11.52 -33.58 11.69
N PRO A 51 -12.45 -32.72 12.15
CA PRO A 51 -12.13 -31.35 12.60
C PRO A 51 -11.11 -31.21 13.74
N GLY A 52 -10.74 -32.30 14.42
CA GLY A 52 -9.72 -32.35 15.47
C GLY A 52 -8.48 -33.18 15.13
N SER A 53 -8.37 -33.73 13.92
CA SER A 53 -7.21 -34.54 13.55
C SER A 53 -5.95 -33.68 13.38
N SER A 54 -4.79 -34.29 13.59
CA SER A 54 -3.52 -33.62 13.30
C SER A 54 -3.36 -33.23 11.83
N PHE A 55 -4.06 -33.91 10.92
CA PHE A 55 -4.13 -33.50 9.51
C PHE A 55 -4.90 -32.19 9.34
N MET A 56 -6.06 -32.04 9.99
CA MET A 56 -6.82 -30.79 9.95
C MET A 56 -6.08 -29.64 10.64
N LEU A 57 -5.35 -29.93 11.73
CA LEU A 57 -4.46 -28.95 12.36
C LEU A 57 -3.31 -28.51 11.44
N CYS A 58 -2.63 -29.43 10.75
CA CYS A 58 -1.62 -29.06 9.75
C CYS A 58 -2.23 -28.18 8.64
N ARG A 59 -3.37 -28.58 8.08
CA ARG A 59 -4.06 -27.85 7.00
C ARG A 59 -4.41 -26.42 7.42
N SER A 60 -5.03 -26.25 8.60
CA SER A 60 -5.38 -24.92 9.12
C SER A 60 -4.13 -24.10 9.42
N ASN A 61 -3.10 -24.70 10.00
CA ASN A 61 -1.83 -24.03 10.28
C ASN A 61 -1.12 -23.56 9.01
N MET A 62 -1.13 -24.34 7.92
CA MET A 62 -0.54 -23.94 6.63
C MET A 62 -1.21 -22.69 6.05
N VAL A 63 -2.54 -22.67 6.05
CA VAL A 63 -3.30 -21.50 5.58
C VAL A 63 -3.05 -20.31 6.49
N ALA A 64 -3.06 -20.50 7.80
CA ALA A 64 -2.80 -19.45 8.78
C ALA A 64 -1.38 -18.87 8.65
N LEU A 65 -0.36 -19.70 8.38
CA LEU A 65 1.01 -19.24 8.15
C LEU A 65 1.08 -18.28 6.97
N ALA A 66 0.54 -18.70 5.82
CA ALA A 66 0.52 -17.87 4.64
C ALA A 66 -0.32 -16.61 4.82
N GLN A 67 -1.46 -16.66 5.50
CA GLN A 67 -2.30 -15.48 5.74
C GLN A 67 -1.62 -14.45 6.65
N ASN A 68 -0.92 -14.90 7.70
CA ASN A 68 -0.31 -14.04 8.71
C ASN A 68 1.11 -13.55 8.36
N ASP A 69 1.68 -13.98 7.23
CA ASP A 69 2.96 -13.50 6.73
C ASP A 69 2.77 -12.57 5.53
N GLU A 70 3.33 -11.36 5.56
CA GLU A 70 3.16 -10.38 4.47
C GLU A 70 3.73 -10.85 3.12
N LEU A 71 4.71 -11.76 3.13
CA LEU A 71 5.34 -12.34 1.94
C LEU A 71 4.82 -13.76 1.65
N GLY A 72 3.86 -14.26 2.44
CA GLY A 72 3.24 -15.56 2.29
C GLY A 72 1.93 -15.50 1.52
N ALA A 73 1.71 -16.47 0.66
CA ALA A 73 0.45 -16.73 -0.03
C ALA A 73 0.08 -18.21 0.05
N TRP A 74 -1.19 -18.53 -0.21
CA TRP A 74 -1.67 -19.90 -0.21
C TRP A 74 -2.57 -20.17 -1.41
N ILE A 75 -2.63 -21.43 -1.81
CA ILE A 75 -3.59 -21.96 -2.78
C ILE A 75 -4.37 -23.12 -2.15
N ASP A 76 -5.66 -23.24 -2.48
CA ASP A 76 -6.42 -24.43 -2.13
C ASP A 76 -6.16 -25.53 -3.16
N SER A 77 -5.35 -26.53 -2.82
CA SER A 77 -5.03 -27.65 -3.71
C SER A 77 -5.93 -28.87 -3.52
N ASP A 78 -6.95 -28.80 -2.66
CA ASP A 78 -7.77 -29.97 -2.33
C ASP A 78 -8.61 -30.51 -3.46
N THR A 79 -9.15 -29.62 -4.30
CA THR A 79 -9.99 -30.01 -5.43
C THR A 79 -9.18 -30.56 -6.60
N LEU A 80 -7.84 -30.53 -6.51
CA LEU A 80 -6.96 -30.94 -7.59
C LEU A 80 -6.38 -32.34 -7.40
N SER A 81 -6.41 -32.91 -6.19
CA SER A 81 -5.86 -34.25 -5.96
C SER A 81 -6.93 -35.32 -6.19
N HIS A 82 -6.88 -36.02 -7.33
CA HIS A 82 -7.78 -37.12 -7.63
C HIS A 82 -7.08 -38.48 -7.50
N GLY A 83 -7.85 -39.53 -7.20
CA GLY A 83 -7.33 -40.89 -7.21
C GLY A 83 -6.79 -41.27 -8.59
N GLY A 84 -5.47 -41.38 -8.71
CA GLY A 84 -4.77 -41.63 -9.99
C GLY A 84 -3.62 -40.66 -10.24
N ASP A 85 -3.59 -39.51 -9.55
CA ASP A 85 -2.58 -38.45 -9.73
C ASP A 85 -1.24 -38.74 -9.02
N TYR A 86 -0.96 -40.01 -8.71
CA TYR A 86 0.08 -40.40 -7.77
C TYR A 86 1.52 -40.20 -8.26
N THR A 87 1.76 -39.96 -9.57
CA THR A 87 3.14 -40.05 -10.10
C THR A 87 3.51 -39.22 -11.33
N HIS A 88 2.64 -38.42 -11.95
CA HIS A 88 3.02 -37.74 -13.20
C HIS A 88 2.62 -36.27 -13.29
N PHE A 89 3.63 -35.41 -13.52
CA PHE A 89 3.49 -33.98 -13.82
C PHE A 89 2.67 -33.68 -15.09
N ASP A 90 2.33 -34.70 -15.88
CA ASP A 90 1.54 -34.58 -17.11
C ASP A 90 0.03 -34.64 -16.87
N ALA A 91 -0.44 -35.05 -15.68
CA ALA A 91 -1.86 -35.05 -15.36
C ALA A 91 -2.43 -33.62 -15.42
N PRO A 92 -3.63 -33.40 -16.01
CA PRO A 92 -4.24 -32.07 -16.10
C PRO A 92 -4.39 -31.35 -14.75
N SER A 93 -4.63 -32.11 -13.67
CA SER A 93 -4.68 -31.59 -12.30
C SER A 93 -3.33 -31.06 -11.83
N SER A 94 -2.25 -31.81 -12.06
CA SER A 94 -0.88 -31.40 -11.72
C SER A 94 -0.46 -30.15 -12.50
N GLN A 95 -0.81 -30.06 -13.79
CA GLN A 95 -0.58 -28.86 -14.59
C GLN A 95 -1.33 -27.66 -14.01
N THR A 96 -2.62 -27.83 -13.69
CA THR A 96 -3.46 -26.77 -13.09
C THR A 96 -2.90 -26.30 -11.75
N GLN A 97 -2.44 -27.22 -10.91
CA GLN A 97 -1.80 -26.90 -9.63
C GLN A 97 -0.52 -26.09 -9.84
N GLY A 98 0.33 -26.51 -10.79
CA GLY A 98 1.53 -25.77 -11.18
C GLY A 98 1.21 -24.34 -11.65
N TRP A 99 0.18 -24.17 -12.47
CA TRP A 99 -0.31 -22.86 -12.90
C TRP A 99 -0.74 -21.99 -11.73
N TRP A 100 -1.49 -22.53 -10.75
CA TRP A 100 -1.92 -21.76 -9.58
C TRP A 100 -0.76 -21.35 -8.67
N PHE A 101 0.23 -22.23 -8.47
CA PHE A 101 1.45 -21.88 -7.76
C PHE A 101 2.22 -20.76 -8.49
N ALA A 102 2.36 -20.86 -9.81
CA ALA A 102 3.03 -19.84 -10.61
C ALA A 102 2.32 -18.48 -10.54
N GLU A 103 1.02 -18.44 -10.82
CA GLU A 103 0.23 -17.21 -10.76
C GLU A 103 0.22 -16.58 -9.37
N THR A 104 0.07 -17.40 -8.33
CA THR A 104 0.12 -16.93 -6.96
C THR A 104 1.51 -16.40 -6.61
N GLY A 105 2.57 -17.10 -7.04
CA GLY A 105 3.96 -16.67 -6.91
C GLY A 105 4.20 -15.29 -7.53
N LEU A 106 3.71 -15.07 -8.75
CA LEU A 106 3.77 -13.77 -9.41
C LEU A 106 2.93 -12.72 -8.67
N ALA A 107 1.77 -13.09 -8.11
CA ALA A 107 0.93 -12.17 -7.33
C ALA A 107 1.63 -11.68 -6.05
N VAL A 108 2.28 -12.58 -5.31
CA VAL A 108 2.96 -12.24 -4.06
C VAL A 108 4.23 -11.41 -4.28
N MET A 109 4.84 -11.47 -5.47
CA MET A 109 5.98 -10.63 -5.86
C MET A 109 5.61 -9.18 -6.26
N ARG A 110 4.33 -8.89 -6.54
CA ARG A 110 3.90 -7.53 -6.90
C ARG A 110 3.93 -6.64 -5.67
N LYS A 111 4.69 -5.55 -5.71
CA LYS A 111 4.73 -4.55 -4.65
C LYS A 111 4.64 -3.14 -5.22
N LEU A 112 3.53 -2.47 -4.91
CA LEU A 112 3.36 -1.05 -5.18
C LEU A 112 3.80 -0.25 -3.96
N MET A 113 4.54 0.83 -4.22
CA MET A 113 4.90 1.86 -3.26
C MET A 113 4.54 3.23 -3.84
N VAL A 114 4.25 4.20 -2.98
CA VAL A 114 4.13 5.60 -3.36
C VAL A 114 5.25 6.40 -2.71
N THR A 115 5.89 7.29 -3.46
CA THR A 115 6.83 8.25 -2.91
C THR A 115 6.46 9.68 -3.27
N GLY A 116 6.63 10.60 -2.33
CA GLY A 116 6.54 12.05 -2.55
C GLY A 116 7.76 12.72 -1.93
N ASN A 117 8.30 13.76 -2.60
CA ASN A 117 9.59 14.38 -2.24
C ASN A 117 10.76 13.38 -2.07
N GLY A 118 10.70 12.23 -2.75
CA GLY A 118 11.69 11.16 -2.62
C GLY A 118 11.56 10.30 -1.34
N LEU A 119 10.58 10.58 -0.49
CA LEU A 119 10.28 9.80 0.71
C LEU A 119 9.09 8.88 0.49
N MET A 120 9.07 7.73 1.18
CA MET A 120 7.96 6.78 1.14
C MET A 120 6.73 7.39 1.81
N VAL A 121 5.62 7.43 1.08
CA VAL A 121 4.29 7.74 1.62
C VAL A 121 3.69 6.43 2.12
N THR A 122 3.54 6.28 3.42
CA THR A 122 3.16 4.99 4.04
C THR A 122 1.72 4.59 3.67
N ASN A 123 1.53 3.37 3.17
CA ASN A 123 0.19 2.84 2.90
C ASN A 123 -0.66 2.79 4.17
N GLY A 124 -1.89 3.29 4.10
CA GLY A 124 -2.84 3.39 5.20
C GLY A 124 -2.64 4.62 6.10
N SER A 125 -1.57 5.40 5.93
CA SER A 125 -1.34 6.60 6.74
C SER A 125 -2.30 7.72 6.34
N LEU A 126 -3.09 8.21 7.28
CA LEU A 126 -3.95 9.39 7.13
C LEU A 126 -3.37 10.61 7.85
N SER A 127 -2.07 10.61 8.14
CA SER A 127 -1.35 11.70 8.80
C SER A 127 -0.42 12.38 7.79
N PRO A 128 -0.84 13.48 7.16
CA PRO A 128 -0.03 14.18 6.18
C PRO A 128 1.22 14.82 6.79
N SER A 129 2.24 15.03 5.97
CA SER A 129 3.53 15.60 6.35
C SER A 129 4.10 16.47 5.24
N PRO A 130 4.72 17.61 5.56
CA PRO A 130 5.47 18.39 4.58
C PRO A 130 6.67 17.61 4.02
N ALA A 131 7.21 16.65 4.80
CA ALA A 131 8.42 15.92 4.42
C ALA A 131 8.20 15.05 3.19
N ASP A 132 7.10 14.29 3.14
CA ASP A 132 6.76 13.42 2.00
C ASP A 132 5.82 14.09 0.99
N GLY A 133 5.54 15.39 1.16
CA GLY A 133 4.74 16.20 0.25
C GLY A 133 3.23 15.93 0.32
N THR A 134 2.76 15.22 1.35
CA THR A 134 1.32 15.00 1.57
C THR A 134 0.63 16.18 2.26
N ASP A 135 1.39 17.04 2.95
CA ASP A 135 0.92 18.34 3.42
C ASP A 135 1.33 19.45 2.44
N PHE A 136 0.33 20.13 1.88
CA PHE A 136 0.48 21.20 0.90
C PHE A 136 0.72 22.57 1.55
N GLY A 137 0.58 22.67 2.88
CA GLY A 137 0.69 23.93 3.60
C GLY A 137 -0.39 24.94 3.20
N ALA A 138 -0.07 26.22 3.34
CA ALA A 138 -1.00 27.31 3.05
C ALA A 138 -1.01 27.69 1.56
N ALA A 139 -2.20 27.78 0.97
CA ALA A 139 -2.43 28.27 -0.38
C ALA A 139 -3.48 29.39 -0.36
N MET A 140 -3.24 30.44 -1.15
CA MET A 140 -4.21 31.53 -1.29
C MET A 140 -5.48 31.02 -1.98
N LEU A 141 -6.65 31.56 -1.60
CA LEU A 141 -7.91 31.19 -2.24
C LEU A 141 -7.84 31.39 -3.76
N GLY A 142 -8.26 30.38 -4.52
CA GLY A 142 -8.20 30.37 -5.98
C GLY A 142 -6.81 30.14 -6.59
N SER A 143 -5.74 30.09 -5.78
CA SER A 143 -4.41 29.68 -6.21
C SER A 143 -4.19 28.18 -6.03
N SER A 144 -3.26 27.60 -6.79
CA SER A 144 -2.99 26.17 -6.76
C SER A 144 -1.59 25.84 -6.26
N VAL A 145 -1.48 24.84 -5.39
CA VAL A 145 -0.22 24.18 -5.02
C VAL A 145 -0.24 22.76 -5.57
N THR A 146 0.85 22.31 -6.17
CA THR A 146 0.94 20.98 -6.80
C THR A 146 2.06 20.17 -6.18
N ALA A 147 1.76 18.94 -5.79
CA ALA A 147 2.75 17.95 -5.38
C ALA A 147 2.80 16.80 -6.39
N VAL A 148 4.01 16.34 -6.71
CA VAL A 148 4.25 15.21 -7.61
C VAL A 148 4.56 13.97 -6.79
N PHE A 149 3.84 12.90 -7.07
CA PHE A 149 4.05 11.59 -6.47
C PHE A 149 4.49 10.58 -7.54
N GLN A 150 5.25 9.58 -7.12
CA GLN A 150 5.65 8.46 -7.96
C GLN A 150 4.99 7.19 -7.45
N LEU A 151 4.31 6.49 -8.35
CA LEU A 151 4.01 5.07 -8.18
C LEU A 151 5.29 4.30 -8.50
N VAL A 152 5.78 3.51 -7.57
CA VAL A 152 7.00 2.72 -7.73
C VAL A 152 6.61 1.25 -7.69
N ASN A 153 6.92 0.50 -8.74
CA ASN A 153 6.87 -0.95 -8.69
C ASN A 153 8.20 -1.46 -8.13
N HIS A 154 8.19 -1.85 -6.86
CA HIS A 154 9.38 -2.31 -6.14
C HIS A 154 9.70 -3.79 -6.46
N GLY A 155 8.91 -4.44 -7.32
CA GLY A 155 9.21 -5.78 -7.85
C GLY A 155 9.89 -5.71 -9.22
N ASP A 156 10.91 -6.55 -9.42
CA ASP A 156 11.76 -6.52 -10.63
C ASP A 156 11.30 -7.49 -11.74
N LEU A 157 10.31 -8.34 -11.46
CA LEU A 157 9.93 -9.45 -12.36
C LEU A 157 8.53 -9.29 -12.98
N VAL A 158 7.64 -8.53 -12.35
CA VAL A 158 6.22 -8.49 -12.70
C VAL A 158 5.68 -7.07 -12.66
N ASN A 159 4.82 -6.75 -13.62
CA ASN A 159 4.14 -5.46 -13.65
C ASN A 159 3.07 -5.36 -12.56
N VAL A 160 2.92 -4.15 -12.01
CA VAL A 160 1.75 -3.76 -11.22
C VAL A 160 0.74 -3.10 -12.15
N THR A 161 -0.52 -3.50 -12.01
CA THR A 161 -1.65 -2.90 -12.73
C THR A 161 -2.57 -2.21 -11.73
N LEU A 162 -2.83 -0.93 -11.99
CA LEU A 162 -3.85 -0.13 -11.34
C LEU A 162 -5.22 -0.50 -11.92
N THR A 163 -6.20 -0.73 -11.05
CA THR A 163 -7.51 -1.30 -11.42
C THR A 163 -8.67 -0.34 -11.17
N GLY A 164 -8.40 0.83 -10.57
CA GLY A 164 -9.40 1.84 -10.28
C GLY A 164 -9.81 2.68 -11.50
N THR A 165 -11.01 3.26 -11.43
CA THR A 165 -11.46 4.30 -12.36
C THR A 165 -12.04 5.45 -11.53
N PRO A 166 -11.35 6.60 -11.38
CA PRO A 166 -10.01 6.91 -11.89
C PRO A 166 -8.89 6.05 -11.27
N LEU A 167 -7.71 6.05 -11.88
CA LEU A 167 -6.55 5.24 -11.41
C LEU A 167 -6.10 5.65 -10.01
N VAL A 168 -6.15 6.96 -9.73
CA VAL A 168 -5.97 7.55 -8.40
C VAL A 168 -7.23 8.34 -8.07
N ALA A 169 -8.01 7.87 -7.09
CA ALA A 169 -9.22 8.54 -6.64
C ALA A 169 -8.91 9.45 -5.44
N SER A 170 -9.53 10.64 -5.41
CA SER A 170 -9.51 11.57 -4.28
C SER A 170 -10.91 11.67 -3.67
N SER A 171 -11.01 11.72 -2.34
CA SER A 171 -12.29 11.82 -1.64
C SER A 171 -12.68 13.24 -1.20
N GLY A 172 -11.73 14.18 -1.15
CA GLY A 172 -11.92 15.49 -0.54
C GLY A 172 -11.97 16.62 -1.57
N ALA A 173 -12.81 17.63 -1.30
CA ALA A 173 -12.87 18.85 -2.09
C ALA A 173 -11.54 19.61 -2.05
N GLY A 174 -11.31 20.47 -3.04
CA GLY A 174 -10.06 21.24 -3.15
C GLY A 174 -8.86 20.43 -3.64
N PHE A 175 -8.93 19.09 -3.70
CA PHE A 175 -7.87 18.23 -4.24
C PHE A 175 -8.30 17.56 -5.54
N SER A 176 -7.62 17.90 -6.63
CA SER A 176 -7.77 17.22 -7.92
C SER A 176 -6.51 16.43 -8.25
N VAL A 177 -6.65 15.38 -9.07
CA VAL A 177 -5.54 14.49 -9.41
C VAL A 177 -5.32 14.48 -10.91
N ILE A 178 -4.13 14.90 -11.32
CA ILE A 178 -3.59 14.65 -12.66
C ILE A 178 -3.15 13.19 -12.69
N GLN A 179 -3.93 12.38 -13.40
CA GLN A 179 -3.79 10.92 -13.44
C GLN A 179 -2.45 10.50 -14.05
N PRO A 180 -1.92 9.33 -13.66
CA PRO A 180 -0.79 8.73 -14.35
C PRO A 180 -1.15 8.42 -15.81
N ALA A 181 -0.13 8.33 -16.68
CA ALA A 181 -0.30 8.18 -18.12
C ALA A 181 -1.03 6.88 -18.53
N GLY A 182 -1.00 5.86 -17.67
CA GLY A 182 -1.68 4.60 -17.91
C GLY A 182 -1.76 3.74 -16.66
N PRO A 183 -2.50 2.61 -16.73
CA PRO A 183 -2.75 1.75 -15.59
C PRO A 183 -1.59 0.83 -15.23
N VAL A 184 -0.54 0.73 -16.05
CA VAL A 184 0.54 -0.23 -15.85
C VAL A 184 1.79 0.48 -15.35
N VAL A 185 2.33 0.00 -14.23
CA VAL A 185 3.67 0.33 -13.75
C VAL A 185 4.55 -0.89 -14.00
N ALA A 186 5.47 -0.76 -14.98
CA ALA A 186 6.34 -1.85 -15.38
C ALA A 186 7.23 -2.33 -14.22
N ALA A 187 7.74 -3.55 -14.29
CA ALA A 187 8.70 -4.09 -13.32
C ALA A 187 9.90 -3.15 -13.12
N GLY A 188 10.24 -2.85 -11.87
CA GLY A 188 11.31 -1.92 -11.47
C GLY A 188 11.11 -0.46 -11.90
N ALA A 189 9.98 -0.11 -12.52
CA ALA A 189 9.74 1.23 -13.07
C ALA A 189 8.91 2.12 -12.14
N THR A 190 8.86 3.40 -12.51
CA THR A 190 8.04 4.41 -11.83
C THR A 190 7.02 5.02 -12.79
N SER A 191 5.87 5.44 -12.25
CA SER A 191 4.84 6.18 -12.99
C SER A 191 4.39 7.40 -12.18
N PRO A 192 4.59 8.62 -12.68
CA PRO A 192 4.24 9.83 -11.95
C PRO A 192 2.73 10.12 -12.01
N PHE A 193 2.22 10.73 -10.96
CA PHE A 193 0.93 11.44 -10.94
C PHE A 193 1.09 12.71 -10.11
N SER A 194 0.18 13.68 -10.28
CA SER A 194 0.24 14.93 -9.50
C SER A 194 -1.07 15.20 -8.81
N VAL A 195 -0.99 15.77 -7.62
CA VAL A 195 -2.14 16.17 -6.82
C VAL A 195 -2.09 17.68 -6.74
N VAL A 196 -3.20 18.33 -7.08
CA VAL A 196 -3.34 19.78 -7.14
C VAL A 196 -4.32 20.20 -6.06
N PHE A 197 -3.84 21.02 -5.12
CA PHE A 197 -4.63 21.64 -4.07
C PHE A 197 -5.01 23.06 -4.49
N THR A 198 -6.31 23.36 -4.54
CA THR A 198 -6.87 24.67 -4.86
C THR A 198 -7.99 24.98 -3.86
N PRO A 199 -7.72 25.73 -2.77
CA PRO A 199 -8.74 26.09 -1.80
C PRO A 199 -9.68 27.16 -2.35
N GLU A 200 -10.97 27.03 -2.04
CA GLU A 200 -12.01 28.00 -2.42
C GLU A 200 -12.49 28.84 -1.23
N THR A 201 -12.30 28.35 0.00
CA THR A 201 -12.66 29.02 1.24
C THR A 201 -11.52 28.93 2.25
N GLU A 202 -11.51 29.88 3.19
CA GLU A 202 -10.53 29.89 4.29
C GLU A 202 -10.88 28.80 5.30
N GLN A 203 -10.20 27.66 5.18
CA GLN A 203 -10.34 26.51 6.08
C GLN A 203 -9.19 25.52 5.88
N GLU A 204 -9.10 24.53 6.76
CA GLU A 204 -8.29 23.34 6.54
C GLU A 204 -9.03 22.36 5.61
N TYR A 205 -8.31 21.84 4.62
CA TYR A 205 -8.77 20.83 3.68
C TYR A 205 -8.05 19.52 3.96
N SER A 206 -8.78 18.42 3.84
CA SER A 206 -8.21 17.08 3.85
C SER A 206 -8.87 16.20 2.80
N ALA A 207 -8.08 15.29 2.23
CA ALA A 207 -8.57 14.27 1.30
C ALA A 207 -7.85 12.94 1.56
N THR A 208 -8.52 11.84 1.24
CA THR A 208 -7.90 10.51 1.17
C THR A 208 -7.72 10.14 -0.29
N LEU A 209 -6.48 9.82 -0.67
CA LEU A 209 -6.17 9.26 -1.97
C LEU A 209 -6.22 7.74 -1.92
N ARG A 210 -6.80 7.13 -2.95
CA ARG A 210 -7.00 5.68 -3.07
C ARG A 210 -6.56 5.18 -4.44
N ILE A 211 -5.73 4.15 -4.45
CA ILE A 211 -5.14 3.55 -5.65
C ILE A 211 -5.42 2.05 -5.60
N ALA A 212 -6.47 1.62 -6.29
CA ALA A 212 -6.79 0.20 -6.44
C ALA A 212 -5.77 -0.44 -7.41
N ASN A 213 -5.24 -1.61 -7.04
CA ASN A 213 -4.18 -2.29 -7.76
C ASN A 213 -4.24 -3.82 -7.57
N ASN A 214 -3.39 -4.55 -8.29
CA ASN A 214 -3.32 -6.01 -8.27
C ASN A 214 -2.21 -6.60 -7.37
N THR A 215 -1.67 -5.84 -6.42
CA THR A 215 -0.69 -6.36 -5.46
C THR A 215 -1.38 -7.25 -4.43
N TYR A 216 -0.75 -8.38 -4.10
CA TYR A 216 -1.31 -9.33 -3.16
C TYR A 216 -1.36 -8.74 -1.74
N LYS A 217 -2.48 -8.91 -1.03
CA LYS A 217 -2.81 -8.34 0.29
C LYS A 217 -2.78 -6.80 0.41
N ASN A 218 -2.29 -6.09 -0.60
CA ASN A 218 -2.18 -4.63 -0.64
C ASN A 218 -2.89 -4.04 -1.88
N SER A 219 -3.98 -4.67 -2.30
CA SER A 219 -4.76 -4.30 -3.50
C SER A 219 -5.38 -2.91 -3.44
N GLN A 220 -5.24 -2.22 -2.30
CA GLN A 220 -5.58 -0.81 -2.16
C GLN A 220 -4.44 -0.08 -1.46
N TYR A 221 -3.86 0.90 -2.15
CA TYR A 221 -2.94 1.87 -1.56
C TYR A 221 -3.72 3.12 -1.15
N VAL A 222 -3.63 3.52 0.11
CA VAL A 222 -4.41 4.62 0.69
C VAL A 222 -3.48 5.57 1.44
N PHE A 223 -3.64 6.88 1.26
CA PHE A 223 -2.97 7.85 2.12
C PHE A 223 -3.74 9.19 2.21
N GLY A 224 -3.52 9.94 3.28
CA GLY A 224 -4.13 11.25 3.49
C GLY A 224 -3.29 12.37 2.87
N VAL A 225 -3.95 13.45 2.44
CA VAL A 225 -3.33 14.74 2.09
C VAL A 225 -4.06 15.88 2.78
N SER A 226 -3.36 16.97 3.09
CA SER A 226 -3.90 18.17 3.72
C SER A 226 -3.38 19.46 3.10
N GLY A 227 -4.08 20.56 3.37
CA GLY A 227 -3.67 21.91 3.03
C GLY A 227 -4.57 22.95 3.69
N THR A 228 -4.15 24.19 3.75
CA THR A 228 -4.93 25.29 4.36
C THR A 228 -5.20 26.38 3.34
N GLY A 229 -6.48 26.71 3.15
CA GLY A 229 -6.88 27.90 2.40
C GLY A 229 -6.68 29.15 3.26
N VAL A 230 -5.96 30.13 2.72
CA VAL A 230 -5.77 31.44 3.37
C VAL A 230 -6.25 32.56 2.44
N PRO A 231 -6.77 33.67 2.97
CA PRO A 231 -7.22 34.80 2.15
C PRO A 231 -6.02 35.40 1.41
N GLU A 232 -6.27 36.01 0.25
CA GLU A 232 -5.25 36.82 -0.39
C GLU A 232 -4.78 37.93 0.58
N PRO A 233 -3.46 38.13 0.76
CA PRO A 233 -2.98 39.22 1.58
C PRO A 233 -3.45 40.51 0.92
N PHE A 234 -4.35 41.25 1.58
CA PHE A 234 -4.98 42.46 1.08
C PHE A 234 -4.01 43.33 0.28
N GLY A 235 -4.07 43.23 -1.04
CA GLY A 235 -3.34 44.08 -1.95
C GLY A 235 -3.93 45.49 -1.89
N GLY A 236 -3.35 46.37 -1.06
CA GLY A 236 -3.37 47.81 -1.35
C GLY A 236 -3.85 48.79 -0.28
N VAL A 237 -4.47 48.38 0.85
CA VAL A 237 -5.01 49.38 1.81
C VAL A 237 -4.24 49.45 3.13
N ALA A 238 -3.51 48.40 3.52
CA ALA A 238 -2.82 48.37 4.82
C ALA A 238 -1.41 48.99 4.81
N ALA A 239 -0.69 48.99 3.67
CA ALA A 239 0.64 49.59 3.61
C ALA A 239 0.60 51.13 3.71
N GLY A 240 -0.44 51.76 3.16
CA GLY A 240 -0.66 53.21 3.27
C GLY A 240 -1.17 53.63 4.65
N ALA A 241 -2.14 52.89 5.22
CA ALA A 241 -2.74 53.24 6.50
C ALA A 241 -1.76 53.06 7.67
N LEU A 242 -0.91 52.03 7.65
CA LEU A 242 0.09 51.83 8.70
C LEU A 242 1.24 52.85 8.60
N ALA A 243 1.66 53.22 7.39
CA ALA A 243 2.65 54.28 7.19
C ALA A 243 2.12 55.65 7.63
N LEU A 244 0.86 55.98 7.31
CA LEU A 244 0.24 57.26 7.71
C LEU A 244 0.02 57.34 9.23
N LEU A 245 -0.36 56.23 9.88
CA LEU A 245 -0.50 56.13 11.34
C LEU A 245 0.86 56.19 12.07
N MET A 246 1.92 55.64 11.46
CA MET A 246 3.29 55.75 11.99
C MET A 246 3.88 57.15 11.80
N LEU A 247 3.56 57.83 10.70
CA LEU A 247 3.94 59.23 10.44
C LEU A 247 3.19 60.21 11.36
N SER A 248 1.91 59.97 11.67
CA SER A 248 1.17 60.81 12.62
C SER A 248 1.73 60.65 14.05
N LYS A 249 1.99 59.41 14.48
CA LYS A 249 2.59 59.14 15.81
C LYS A 249 4.01 59.67 15.95
N ARG A 250 4.81 59.71 14.87
CA ARG A 250 6.14 60.36 14.89
C ARG A 250 6.03 61.88 15.02
N ARG A 251 5.13 62.53 14.28
CA ARG A 251 4.91 63.99 14.38
C ARG A 251 4.42 64.40 15.78
N ASP A 252 3.54 63.62 16.39
CA ASP A 252 3.05 63.88 17.75
C ASP A 252 4.14 63.67 18.83
N ALA A 253 5.03 62.70 18.63
CA ALA A 253 6.16 62.46 19.53
C ALA A 253 7.27 63.52 19.41
N GLU A 254 7.50 64.05 18.21
CA GLU A 254 8.44 65.16 17.97
C GLU A 254 7.90 66.48 18.51
N ALA A 255 6.59 66.77 18.35
CA ALA A 255 5.95 67.95 18.92
C ALA A 255 5.98 67.97 20.46
N ARG A 256 5.87 66.81 21.11
CA ARG A 256 5.98 66.68 22.59
C ARG A 256 7.40 66.77 23.13
N ARG A 257 8.43 66.66 22.29
CA ARG A 257 9.84 66.83 22.67
C ARG A 257 10.34 68.27 22.46
N ALA A 258 9.61 69.07 21.69
CA ALA A 258 9.95 70.45 21.37
C ALA A 258 9.24 71.51 22.23
N ALA A 259 8.36 71.08 23.15
CA ALA A 259 7.69 71.91 24.16
C ALA A 259 8.24 71.57 25.55
#